data_AF-A0AAW7Y2P0-F1
#
_entry.id   AF-A0AAW7Y2P0-F1
#
_cell.length_a   1.000
_cell.length_b   1.000
_cell.length_c   1.000
_cell.angle_alpha   90.00
_cell.angle_beta   90.00
_cell.angle_gamma   90.00
#
_symmetry.space_group_name_H-M   'P 1'
#
loop_
_entity.id
_entity.type
_entity.pdbx_description
1 polymer ?
#
loop_
_entity_poly.entity_id
_entity_poly.type
_entity_poly.pdbx_seq_one_letter_code
_entity_poly.pdbx_strand_id
1 'polypeptide(L)'
;MSWSNWPFIMSSVFSQLAIGAFISLGCVILSGKLCFGQSDRVHRTMPALWLMLFVSLILREGNLMLIQAHSAYLLTNEVLLAIVFFGSAICYWFFEKGLVATEGFRKVLLVNVMVLGIAYLVNGFVVRSSHWLVISHFMATTMVGGMLFAHAALVRAQHKVEAVNRIFPIGGMVLAIVCFITGASQLGDLKALAEAQNETGPLIAQIISLGLLVAATGVWLMPMITRSKPVQGVMTFALLLIFLSSLFAGVGV
;
A
#
# COMPACT_ATOMS: atom_id res chain seq x y z
N MET A 1 2.25 1.76 -20.00
CA MET A 1 1.76 3.16 -19.94
C MET A 1 2.91 4.12 -20.28
N SER A 2 2.68 5.20 -21.03
CA SER A 2 3.71 6.24 -21.21
C SER A 2 3.96 6.99 -19.89
N TRP A 3 5.17 7.50 -19.68
CA TRP A 3 5.54 8.38 -18.54
C TRP A 3 4.60 9.59 -18.39
N SER A 4 3.87 9.95 -19.44
CA SER A 4 2.81 10.97 -19.41
C SER A 4 1.69 10.65 -18.41
N ASN A 5 1.47 9.38 -18.06
CA ASN A 5 0.41 8.92 -17.16
C ASN A 5 0.88 8.84 -15.68
N TRP A 6 2.03 9.43 -15.35
CA TRP A 6 2.59 9.42 -14.00
C TRP A 6 1.60 9.86 -12.89
N PRO A 7 0.63 10.79 -13.09
CA PRO A 7 -0.30 11.18 -12.02
C PRO A 7 -1.22 10.03 -11.62
N PHE A 8 -1.67 9.21 -12.58
CA PHE A 8 -2.51 8.04 -12.32
C PHE A 8 -1.73 6.93 -11.61
N ILE A 9 -0.48 6.71 -12.03
CA ILE A 9 0.41 5.74 -11.39
C ILE A 9 0.64 6.15 -9.92
N MET A 10 1.06 7.39 -9.69
CA MET A 10 1.27 7.94 -8.34
C MET A 10 0.02 7.86 -7.47
N SER A 11 -1.14 8.21 -8.03
CA SER A 11 -2.42 8.11 -7.35
C SER A 11 -2.70 6.67 -6.88
N SER A 12 -2.52 5.69 -7.77
CA SER A 12 -2.75 4.29 -7.44
C SER A 12 -1.79 3.78 -6.34
N VAL A 13 -0.51 4.12 -6.42
CA VAL A 13 0.49 3.72 -5.41
C VAL A 13 0.18 4.30 -4.03
N PHE A 14 -0.19 5.59 -3.95
CA PHE A 14 -0.55 6.20 -2.67
C PHE A 14 -1.82 5.61 -2.05
N SER A 15 -2.85 5.35 -2.85
CA SER A 15 -4.08 4.72 -2.34
C SER A 15 -3.83 3.30 -1.84
N GLN A 16 -3.11 2.48 -2.62
CA GLN A 16 -2.75 1.11 -2.27
C GLN A 16 -1.92 1.04 -0.99
N LEU A 17 -0.86 1.86 -0.88
CA LEU A 17 -0.03 1.90 0.33
C LEU A 17 -0.83 2.33 1.57
N ALA A 18 -1.66 3.36 1.44
CA ALA A 18 -2.43 3.89 2.57
C ALA A 18 -3.52 2.92 3.05
N ILE A 19 -4.30 2.34 2.12
CA ILE A 19 -5.36 1.35 2.45
C ILE A 19 -4.74 0.10 3.06
N GLY A 20 -3.68 -0.44 2.44
CA GLY A 20 -2.97 -1.61 2.95
C GLY A 20 -2.36 -1.41 4.33
N ALA A 21 -1.80 -0.21 4.58
CA ALA A 21 -1.26 0.16 5.88
C ALA A 21 -2.36 0.26 6.94
N PHE A 22 -3.51 0.85 6.60
CA PHE A 22 -4.62 0.96 7.52
C PHE A 22 -5.18 -0.41 7.91
N ILE A 23 -5.37 -1.33 6.95
CA ILE A 23 -5.83 -2.70 7.24
C ILE A 23 -4.86 -3.39 8.21
N SER A 24 -3.55 -3.28 7.94
CA SER A 24 -2.50 -3.89 8.76
C SER A 24 -2.45 -3.29 10.17
N LEU A 25 -2.58 -1.97 10.30
CA LEU A 25 -2.68 -1.28 11.59
C LEU A 25 -3.96 -1.66 12.34
N GLY A 26 -5.08 -1.75 11.64
CA GLY A 26 -6.37 -2.17 12.18
C GLY A 26 -6.30 -3.55 12.84
N CYS A 27 -5.66 -4.52 12.18
CA CYS A 27 -5.40 -5.84 12.76
C CYS A 27 -4.62 -5.75 14.10
N VAL A 28 -3.60 -4.88 14.18
CA VAL A 28 -2.80 -4.72 15.41
C VAL A 28 -3.59 -4.00 16.50
N ILE A 29 -4.38 -2.98 16.15
CA ILE A 29 -5.24 -2.27 17.10
C ILE A 29 -6.32 -3.21 17.67
N LEU A 30 -6.97 -4.01 16.82
CA LEU A 30 -7.97 -4.99 17.23
C LEU A 30 -7.39 -6.11 18.09
N SER A 31 -6.09 -6.41 17.98
CA SER A 31 -5.44 -7.41 18.83
C SER A 31 -5.42 -7.04 20.32
N GLY A 32 -5.67 -5.77 20.67
CA GLY A 32 -5.71 -5.29 22.06
C GLY A 32 -4.37 -5.32 22.81
N LYS A 33 -3.28 -5.71 22.16
CA LYS A 33 -1.95 -5.82 22.77
C LYS A 33 -1.23 -4.48 22.95
N LEU A 34 -1.79 -3.40 22.38
CA LEU A 34 -1.23 -2.05 22.50
C LEU A 34 -1.73 -1.39 23.80
N CYS A 35 -0.81 -0.85 24.59
CA CYS A 35 -1.18 -0.01 25.72
C CYS A 35 -1.90 1.27 25.23
N PHE A 36 -2.74 1.88 26.07
CA PHE A 36 -3.49 3.10 25.73
C PHE A 36 -2.59 4.21 25.13
N GLY A 37 -1.46 4.51 25.79
CA GLY A 37 -0.50 5.51 25.29
C GLY A 37 0.28 5.10 24.02
N GLN A 38 0.29 3.82 23.64
CA GLN A 38 0.83 3.37 22.34
C GLN A 38 -0.22 3.50 21.26
N SER A 39 -1.45 3.08 21.55
CA SER A 39 -2.59 3.28 20.64
C SER A 39 -2.74 4.76 20.28
N ASP A 40 -2.69 5.67 21.25
CA ASP A 40 -2.81 7.12 20.98
C ASP A 40 -1.71 7.66 20.04
N ARG A 41 -0.48 7.17 20.23
CA ARG A 41 0.67 7.51 19.37
C ARG A 41 0.54 6.95 17.96
N VAL A 42 -0.02 5.75 17.80
CA VAL A 42 -0.35 5.19 16.48
C VAL A 42 -1.43 6.03 15.80
N HIS A 43 -2.48 6.43 16.50
CA HIS A 43 -3.51 7.32 15.93
C HIS A 43 -2.93 8.69 15.53
N ARG A 44 -1.86 9.14 16.18
CA ARG A 44 -1.15 10.38 15.80
C ARG A 44 -0.33 10.25 14.50
N THR A 45 -0.04 9.03 14.03
CA THR A 45 0.62 8.81 12.73
C THR A 45 -0.35 8.66 11.57
N MET A 46 -1.62 8.33 11.83
CA MET A 46 -2.67 8.17 10.82
C MET A 46 -2.91 9.39 9.89
N PRO A 47 -2.71 10.66 10.30
CA PRO A 47 -2.77 11.79 9.37
C PRO A 47 -1.87 11.67 8.13
N ALA A 48 -0.76 10.92 8.22
CA ALA A 48 0.05 10.64 7.04
C ALA A 48 -0.68 9.77 6.01
N LEU A 49 -1.50 8.80 6.46
CA LEU A 49 -2.36 7.97 5.59
C LEU A 49 -3.43 8.84 4.92
N TRP A 50 -4.02 9.76 5.68
CA TRP A 50 -5.03 10.68 5.16
C TRP A 50 -4.47 11.60 4.10
N LEU A 51 -3.27 12.15 4.34
CA LEU A 51 -2.58 12.97 3.37
C LEU A 51 -2.27 12.19 2.08
N MET A 52 -1.80 10.95 2.18
CA MET A 52 -1.57 10.10 1.00
C MET A 52 -2.85 9.85 0.21
N LEU A 53 -3.96 9.53 0.87
CA LEU A 53 -5.25 9.31 0.21
C LEU A 53 -5.79 10.60 -0.42
N PHE A 54 -5.66 11.73 0.27
CA PHE A 54 -6.05 13.03 -0.28
C PHE A 54 -5.25 13.38 -1.53
N VAL A 55 -3.92 13.27 -1.46
CA VAL A 55 -3.04 13.51 -2.62
C VAL A 55 -3.34 12.54 -3.76
N SER A 56 -3.59 11.27 -3.45
CA SER A 56 -4.00 10.26 -4.43
C SER A 56 -5.25 10.69 -5.20
N LEU A 57 -6.31 11.11 -4.50
CA LEU A 57 -7.56 11.53 -5.13
C LEU A 57 -7.39 12.81 -5.95
N ILE A 58 -6.65 13.80 -5.43
CA ILE A 58 -6.36 15.05 -6.15
C ILE A 58 -5.54 14.80 -7.41
N LEU A 59 -4.52 13.95 -7.36
CA LEU A 59 -3.70 13.62 -8.53
C LEU A 59 -4.54 12.97 -9.63
N ARG A 60 -5.47 12.08 -9.28
CA ARG A 60 -6.34 11.41 -10.24
C ARG A 60 -7.40 12.34 -10.81
N GLU A 61 -8.25 12.88 -9.94
CA GLU A 61 -9.40 13.68 -10.37
C GLU A 61 -8.97 15.03 -10.95
N GLY A 62 -7.93 15.66 -10.37
CA GLY A 62 -7.36 16.89 -10.90
C GLY A 62 -6.79 16.70 -12.30
N ASN A 63 -6.14 15.56 -12.59
CA ASN A 63 -5.62 15.28 -13.93
C ASN A 63 -6.73 14.98 -14.94
N LEU A 64 -7.80 14.26 -14.54
CA LEU A 64 -8.98 14.04 -15.37
C LEU A 64 -9.68 15.36 -15.76
N MET A 65 -9.76 16.32 -14.83
CA MET A 65 -10.33 17.65 -15.12
C MET A 65 -9.48 18.44 -16.12
N LEU A 66 -8.14 18.35 -16.03
CA LEU A 66 -7.22 19.07 -16.91
C LEU A 66 -7.23 18.57 -18.36
N ILE A 67 -7.43 17.26 -18.56
CA ILE A 67 -7.41 16.64 -19.89
C ILE A 67 -8.72 16.92 -20.67
N GLN A 68 -9.73 17.56 -20.05
CA GLN A 68 -11.04 17.86 -20.66
C GLN A 68 -11.65 16.67 -21.41
N ALA A 69 -11.44 15.44 -20.89
CA ALA A 69 -12.05 14.24 -21.44
C ALA A 69 -13.56 14.29 -21.18
N HIS A 70 -14.31 14.82 -22.15
CA HIS A 70 -15.73 15.17 -22.10
C HIS A 70 -16.69 13.99 -21.78
N SER A 71 -16.19 12.76 -21.66
CA SER A 71 -17.00 11.54 -21.48
C SER A 71 -16.69 10.71 -20.22
N ALA A 72 -15.79 11.13 -19.33
CA ALA A 72 -15.17 10.20 -18.37
C ALA A 72 -15.26 10.56 -16.86
N TYR A 73 -16.29 11.30 -16.42
CA TYR A 73 -16.64 11.35 -14.98
C TYR A 73 -17.33 10.05 -14.49
N LEU A 74 -17.02 8.91 -15.10
CA LEU A 74 -17.51 7.63 -14.61
C LEU A 74 -16.71 7.30 -13.35
N LEU A 75 -17.30 7.56 -12.20
CA LEU A 75 -16.77 7.16 -10.91
C LEU A 75 -16.56 5.64 -10.92
N THR A 76 -15.32 5.22 -11.17
CA THR A 76 -14.97 3.81 -11.22
C THR A 76 -15.19 3.20 -9.84
N ASN A 77 -15.63 1.95 -9.76
CA ASN A 77 -15.86 1.26 -8.47
C ASN A 77 -14.64 1.35 -7.53
N GLU A 78 -13.43 1.26 -8.08
CA GLU A 78 -12.19 1.39 -7.30
C GLU A 78 -12.07 2.75 -6.59
N VAL A 79 -12.50 3.82 -7.25
CA VAL A 79 -12.40 5.20 -6.76
C VAL A 79 -13.51 5.50 -5.78
N LEU A 80 -14.73 5.02 -6.08
CA LEU A 80 -15.84 5.07 -5.13
C LEU A 80 -15.45 4.38 -3.81
N LEU A 81 -14.87 3.17 -3.89
CA LEU A 81 -14.38 2.45 -2.72
C LEU A 81 -13.29 3.22 -1.99
N ALA A 82 -12.33 3.84 -2.71
CA ALA A 82 -11.29 4.65 -2.09
C ALA A 82 -11.83 5.90 -1.38
N ILE A 83 -12.83 6.59 -1.96
CA ILE A 83 -13.48 7.77 -1.36
C ILE A 83 -14.28 7.38 -0.13
N VAL A 84 -15.10 6.33 -0.22
CA VAL A 84 -15.90 5.82 0.90
C VAL A 84 -14.99 5.33 2.02
N PHE A 85 -13.91 4.61 1.68
CA PHE A 85 -12.87 4.23 2.62
C PHE A 85 -12.28 5.48 3.30
N PHE A 86 -11.82 6.46 2.53
CA PHE A 86 -11.19 7.67 3.07
C PHE A 86 -12.12 8.43 4.03
N GLY A 87 -13.38 8.65 3.65
CA GLY A 87 -14.37 9.30 4.51
C GLY A 87 -14.66 8.51 5.79
N SER A 88 -14.86 7.20 5.68
CA SER A 88 -15.09 6.32 6.84
C SER A 88 -13.88 6.27 7.78
N ALA A 89 -12.66 6.30 7.23
CA ALA A 89 -11.42 6.23 7.98
C ALA A 89 -11.11 7.53 8.73
N ILE A 90 -11.37 8.69 8.12
CA ILE A 90 -11.33 9.99 8.80
C ILE A 90 -12.39 10.04 9.91
N CYS A 91 -13.61 9.59 9.63
CA CYS A 91 -14.68 9.55 10.61
C CYS A 91 -14.25 8.72 11.83
N TYR A 92 -13.80 7.48 11.61
CA TYR A 92 -13.23 6.64 12.67
C TYR A 92 -12.13 7.37 13.47
N TRP A 93 -11.18 8.01 12.79
CA TRP A 93 -10.08 8.72 13.43
C TRP A 93 -10.56 9.85 14.35
N PHE A 94 -11.56 10.63 13.94
CA PHE A 94 -12.14 11.69 14.77
C PHE A 94 -12.86 11.13 16.00
N PHE A 95 -13.64 10.06 15.84
CA PHE A 95 -14.33 9.41 16.97
C PHE A 95 -13.33 8.82 17.97
N GLU A 96 -12.24 8.20 17.49
CA GLU A 96 -11.20 7.66 18.36
C GLU A 96 -10.38 8.76 19.06
N LYS A 97 -9.98 9.82 18.35
CA LYS A 97 -9.22 10.92 18.95
C LYS A 97 -10.03 11.79 19.89
N GLY A 98 -11.29 12.06 19.56
CA GLY A 98 -12.19 12.81 20.42
C GLY A 98 -12.73 11.98 21.60
N LEU A 99 -12.42 10.66 21.65
CA LEU A 99 -13.04 9.70 22.57
C LEU A 99 -14.58 9.82 22.58
N VAL A 100 -15.14 10.19 21.43
CA VAL A 100 -16.57 10.35 21.23
C VAL A 100 -17.14 8.97 20.98
N ALA A 101 -18.21 8.62 21.71
CA ALA A 101 -18.86 7.29 21.73
C ALA A 101 -18.15 6.19 22.54
N THR A 102 -18.89 5.10 22.79
CA THR A 102 -18.45 3.94 23.56
C THR A 102 -17.34 3.18 22.85
N GLU A 103 -16.49 2.48 23.60
CA GLU A 103 -15.38 1.69 23.03
C GLU A 103 -15.86 0.66 22.01
N GLY A 104 -17.02 0.02 22.26
CA GLY A 104 -17.62 -0.93 21.33
C GLY A 104 -17.97 -0.29 19.99
N PHE A 105 -18.55 0.92 20.00
CA PHE A 105 -18.89 1.64 18.77
C PHE A 105 -17.64 1.99 17.95
N ARG A 106 -16.56 2.44 18.60
CA ARG A 106 -15.31 2.76 17.91
C ARG A 106 -14.65 1.54 17.29
N LYS A 107 -14.73 0.37 17.94
CA LYS A 107 -14.29 -0.91 17.36
C LYS A 107 -15.14 -1.31 16.15
N VAL A 108 -16.46 -1.12 16.20
CA VAL A 108 -17.33 -1.38 15.05
C VAL A 108 -16.98 -0.47 13.88
N LEU A 109 -16.73 0.81 14.13
CA LEU A 109 -16.24 1.74 13.10
C LEU A 109 -14.91 1.26 12.50
N LEU A 110 -13.93 0.89 13.32
CA LEU A 110 -12.66 0.36 12.84
C LEU A 110 -12.85 -0.87 11.93
N VAL A 111 -13.67 -1.82 12.36
CA VAL A 111 -13.99 -3.03 11.58
C VAL A 111 -14.67 -2.66 10.26
N ASN A 112 -15.60 -1.71 10.27
CA ASN A 112 -16.27 -1.23 9.06
C ASN A 112 -15.27 -0.66 8.05
N VAL A 113 -14.34 0.19 8.49
CA VAL A 113 -13.29 0.75 7.62
C VAL A 113 -12.38 -0.36 7.08
N MET A 114 -12.02 -1.35 7.92
CA MET A 114 -11.23 -2.51 7.46
C MET A 114 -11.97 -3.33 6.40
N VAL A 115 -13.28 -3.56 6.56
CA VAL A 115 -14.11 -4.25 5.57
C VAL A 115 -14.14 -3.49 4.24
N LEU A 116 -14.23 -2.15 4.27
CA LEU A 116 -14.13 -1.32 3.06
C LEU A 116 -12.75 -1.45 2.39
N GLY A 117 -11.67 -1.51 3.18
CA GLY A 117 -10.32 -1.75 2.67
C GLY A 117 -10.17 -3.14 2.02
N ILE A 118 -10.78 -4.17 2.62
CA ILE A 118 -10.82 -5.52 2.04
C ILE A 118 -11.65 -5.53 0.75
N ALA A 119 -12.79 -4.82 0.71
CA ALA A 119 -13.59 -4.67 -0.50
C ALA A 119 -12.80 -4.00 -1.63
N TYR A 120 -11.99 -2.98 -1.30
CA TYR A 120 -11.04 -2.37 -2.25
C TYR A 120 -10.03 -3.39 -2.79
N LEU A 121 -9.43 -4.21 -1.91
CA LEU A 121 -8.53 -5.30 -2.31
C LEU A 121 -9.20 -6.29 -3.26
N VAL A 122 -10.38 -6.81 -2.89
CA VAL A 122 -11.13 -7.77 -3.71
C VAL A 122 -11.50 -7.17 -5.06
N ASN A 123 -12.01 -5.95 -5.10
CA ASN A 123 -12.30 -5.26 -6.35
C ASN A 123 -11.03 -5.08 -7.20
N GLY A 124 -9.90 -4.75 -6.58
CA GLY A 124 -8.61 -4.62 -7.24
C GLY A 124 -8.17 -5.91 -7.94
N PHE A 125 -8.34 -7.06 -7.28
CA PHE A 125 -8.09 -8.38 -7.85
C PHE A 125 -9.02 -8.71 -9.03
N VAL A 126 -10.32 -8.46 -8.88
CA VAL A 126 -11.31 -8.77 -9.93
C VAL A 126 -11.02 -7.96 -11.20
N VAL A 127 -10.78 -6.65 -11.05
CA VAL A 127 -10.50 -5.75 -12.18
C VAL A 127 -9.21 -6.13 -12.92
N ARG A 128 -8.21 -6.68 -12.22
CA ARG A 128 -6.89 -7.01 -12.78
C ARG A 128 -6.70 -8.49 -13.09
N SER A 129 -7.74 -9.29 -12.97
CA SER A 129 -7.71 -10.76 -13.07
C SER A 129 -7.17 -11.30 -14.41
N SER A 130 -7.16 -10.49 -15.47
CA SER A 130 -6.65 -10.87 -16.78
C SER A 130 -5.12 -10.92 -16.88
N HIS A 131 -4.38 -10.25 -16.00
CA HIS A 131 -2.92 -10.14 -16.09
C HIS A 131 -2.25 -10.37 -14.73
N TRP A 132 -1.57 -11.51 -14.57
CA TRP A 132 -0.90 -11.88 -13.31
C TRP A 132 0.19 -10.90 -12.88
N LEU A 133 0.91 -10.29 -13.83
CA LEU A 133 1.90 -9.26 -13.56
C LEU A 133 1.26 -8.08 -12.84
N VAL A 134 0.13 -7.58 -13.34
CA VAL A 134 -0.59 -6.44 -12.77
C VAL A 134 -1.14 -6.79 -11.38
N ILE A 135 -1.62 -8.02 -11.20
CA ILE A 135 -2.05 -8.53 -9.88
C ILE A 135 -0.86 -8.57 -8.91
N SER A 136 0.30 -9.08 -9.35
CA SER A 136 1.50 -9.20 -8.51
C SER A 136 1.98 -7.85 -8.01
N HIS A 137 1.92 -6.81 -8.85
CA HIS A 137 2.25 -5.44 -8.46
C HIS A 137 1.22 -4.86 -7.50
N PHE A 138 -0.07 -5.04 -7.78
CA PHE A 138 -1.13 -4.61 -6.89
C PHE A 138 -0.99 -5.23 -5.49
N MET A 139 -0.66 -6.52 -5.42
CA MET A 139 -0.37 -7.24 -4.18
C MET A 139 0.88 -6.72 -3.49
N ALA A 140 1.97 -6.53 -4.24
CA ALA A 140 3.23 -6.03 -3.69
C ALA A 140 3.04 -4.64 -3.06
N THR A 141 2.39 -3.71 -3.75
CA THR A 141 2.15 -2.36 -3.25
C THR A 141 1.18 -2.37 -2.07
N THR A 142 0.00 -2.99 -2.24
CA THR A 142 -1.07 -2.91 -1.24
C THR A 142 -0.76 -3.75 0.00
N MET A 143 -0.33 -5.00 -0.17
CA MET A 143 -0.11 -5.90 0.95
C MET A 143 1.30 -5.74 1.53
N VAL A 144 2.36 -5.91 0.73
CA VAL A 144 3.75 -5.84 1.26
C VAL A 144 4.08 -4.41 1.66
N GLY A 145 3.84 -3.44 0.76
CA GLY A 145 4.06 -2.02 1.03
C GLY A 145 3.18 -1.49 2.17
N GLY A 146 1.90 -1.87 2.20
CA GLY A 146 1.00 -1.54 3.30
C GLY A 146 1.47 -2.09 4.65
N MET A 147 1.85 -3.36 4.73
CA MET A 147 2.33 -3.98 5.96
C MET A 147 3.66 -3.37 6.43
N LEU A 148 4.57 -3.05 5.51
CA LEU A 148 5.79 -2.30 5.79
C LEU A 148 5.49 -0.90 6.33
N PHE A 149 4.51 -0.20 5.75
CA PHE A 149 4.16 1.14 6.19
C PHE A 149 3.47 1.15 7.56
N ALA A 150 2.61 0.16 7.82
CA ALA A 150 2.06 -0.10 9.13
C ALA A 150 3.17 -0.40 10.15
N HIS A 151 4.17 -1.21 9.79
CA HIS A 151 5.32 -1.47 10.65
C HIS A 151 6.07 -0.17 10.97
N ALA A 152 6.37 0.66 9.96
CA ALA A 152 7.04 1.94 10.16
C ALA A 152 6.25 2.90 11.05
N ALA A 153 4.91 2.91 10.93
CA ALA A 153 4.04 3.69 11.80
C ALA A 153 4.07 3.18 13.25
N LEU A 154 4.12 1.86 13.46
CA LEU A 154 4.22 1.23 14.78
C LEU A 154 5.60 1.46 15.42
N VAL A 155 6.68 1.45 14.63
CA VAL A 155 8.04 1.80 15.09
C VAL A 155 8.08 3.27 15.51
N ARG A 156 7.51 4.17 14.71
CA ARG A 156 7.37 5.60 15.07
C ARG A 156 6.55 5.81 16.34
N ALA A 157 5.55 4.98 16.59
CA ALA A 157 4.73 5.01 17.81
C ALA A 157 5.42 4.35 19.04
N GLN A 158 6.64 3.84 18.89
CA GLN A 158 7.38 3.10 19.92
C GLN A 158 6.55 1.97 20.54
N HIS A 159 5.95 1.15 19.68
CA HIS A 159 5.26 -0.05 20.13
C HIS A 159 6.22 -1.01 20.85
N LYS A 160 5.69 -1.79 21.80
CA LYS A 160 6.44 -2.78 22.61
C LYS A 160 6.08 -4.22 22.26
N VAL A 161 5.23 -4.41 21.25
CA VAL A 161 4.72 -5.73 20.86
C VAL A 161 5.75 -6.43 19.98
N GLU A 162 6.66 -7.19 20.59
CA GLU A 162 7.75 -7.88 19.88
C GLU A 162 7.26 -8.83 18.78
N ALA A 163 6.08 -9.43 18.96
CA ALA A 163 5.47 -10.28 17.95
C ALA A 163 5.26 -9.56 16.60
N VAL A 164 4.95 -8.26 16.61
CA VAL A 164 4.78 -7.47 15.38
C VAL A 164 6.11 -7.34 14.64
N ASN A 165 7.21 -7.08 15.36
CA ASN A 165 8.55 -6.97 14.77
C ASN A 165 9.02 -8.25 14.07
N ARG A 166 8.40 -9.40 14.38
CA ARG A 166 8.68 -10.69 13.74
C ARG A 166 7.65 -11.05 12.66
N ILE A 167 6.35 -10.91 12.96
CA ILE A 167 5.26 -11.34 12.07
C ILE A 167 5.22 -10.47 10.83
N PHE A 168 5.39 -9.15 10.95
CA PHE A 168 5.25 -8.24 9.82
C PHE A 168 6.35 -8.44 8.77
N PRO A 169 7.66 -8.46 9.13
CA PRO A 169 8.70 -8.69 8.12
C PRO A 169 8.66 -10.11 7.53
N ILE A 170 8.35 -11.15 8.30
CA ILE A 170 8.22 -12.52 7.77
C ILE A 170 7.01 -12.62 6.84
N GLY A 171 5.85 -12.12 7.25
CA GLY A 171 4.64 -12.12 6.42
C GLY A 171 4.84 -11.33 5.14
N GLY A 172 5.47 -10.16 5.24
CA GLY A 172 5.88 -9.35 4.11
C GLY A 172 6.86 -10.04 3.16
N MET A 173 7.85 -10.76 3.69
CA MET A 173 8.79 -11.55 2.89
C MET A 173 8.09 -12.67 2.14
N VAL A 174 7.23 -13.45 2.80
CA VAL A 174 6.47 -14.54 2.16
C VAL A 174 5.59 -13.98 1.04
N LEU A 175 4.88 -12.89 1.29
CA LEU A 175 4.07 -12.23 0.27
C LEU A 175 4.93 -11.67 -0.88
N ALA A 176 6.09 -11.09 -0.58
CA ALA A 176 7.01 -10.58 -1.60
C ALA A 176 7.58 -11.70 -2.48
N ILE A 177 7.87 -12.88 -1.92
CA ILE A 177 8.28 -14.06 -2.69
C ILE A 177 7.18 -14.48 -3.65
N VAL A 178 5.92 -14.54 -3.19
CA VAL A 178 4.78 -14.86 -4.06
C VAL A 178 4.63 -13.82 -5.18
N CYS A 179 4.73 -12.53 -4.85
CA CYS A 179 4.67 -11.44 -5.84
C CYS A 179 5.85 -11.52 -6.84
N PHE A 180 7.04 -11.87 -6.37
CA PHE A 180 8.21 -12.01 -7.21
C PHE A 180 8.08 -13.18 -8.17
N ILE A 181 7.66 -14.36 -7.71
CA ILE A 181 7.49 -15.54 -8.57
C ILE A 181 6.42 -15.28 -9.63
N THR A 182 5.27 -14.74 -9.21
CA THR A 182 4.16 -14.44 -10.13
C THR A 182 4.53 -13.35 -11.14
N GLY A 183 5.19 -12.27 -10.71
CA GLY A 183 5.66 -11.22 -11.61
C GLY A 183 6.78 -11.69 -12.56
N ALA A 184 7.76 -12.44 -12.05
CA ALA A 184 8.89 -12.93 -12.84
C ALA A 184 8.46 -13.92 -13.94
N SER A 185 7.41 -14.72 -13.70
CA SER A 185 6.90 -15.68 -14.68
C SER A 185 6.44 -15.04 -16.00
N GLN A 186 6.07 -13.76 -15.99
CA GLN A 186 5.57 -13.03 -17.15
C GLN A 186 6.62 -12.14 -17.83
N LEU A 187 7.87 -12.14 -17.35
CA LEU A 187 8.96 -11.39 -17.99
C LEU A 187 9.30 -11.94 -19.39
N GLY A 188 9.05 -13.23 -19.64
CA GLY A 188 9.25 -13.84 -20.95
C GLY A 188 8.36 -13.22 -22.04
N ASP A 189 7.10 -12.96 -21.70
CA ASP A 189 6.13 -12.34 -22.62
C ASP A 189 6.53 -10.89 -22.94
N LEU A 190 6.97 -10.14 -21.92
CA LEU A 190 7.50 -8.78 -22.11
C LEU A 190 8.77 -8.74 -22.95
N LYS A 191 9.64 -9.75 -22.81
CA LYS A 191 10.83 -9.88 -23.65
C LYS A 191 10.46 -10.12 -25.11
N ALA A 192 9.50 -11.01 -25.39
CA ALA A 192 9.02 -11.26 -26.74
C ALA A 192 8.41 -10.01 -27.38
N LEU A 193 7.66 -9.21 -26.60
CA LEU A 193 7.12 -7.93 -27.05
C LEU A 193 8.22 -6.90 -27.34
N ALA A 194 9.24 -6.82 -26.48
CA ALA A 194 10.37 -5.93 -26.68
C ALA A 194 11.15 -6.26 -27.96
N GLU A 195 11.32 -7.55 -28.29
CA GLU A 195 11.96 -7.98 -29.52
C GLU A 195 11.08 -7.74 -30.77
N ALA A 196 9.76 -7.90 -30.65
CA ALA A 196 8.82 -7.73 -31.77
C ALA A 196 8.54 -6.26 -32.11
N GLN A 197 8.46 -5.38 -31.11
CA GLN A 197 8.05 -3.97 -31.27
C GLN A 197 9.18 -2.97 -31.03
N ASN A 198 10.38 -3.46 -30.69
CA ASN A 198 11.55 -2.65 -30.34
C ASN A 198 11.31 -1.70 -29.14
N GLU A 199 10.34 -2.03 -28.28
CA GLU A 199 10.00 -1.27 -27.06
C GLU A 199 10.55 -1.98 -25.82
N THR A 200 11.77 -1.63 -25.42
CA THR A 200 12.45 -2.24 -24.25
C THR A 200 12.07 -1.59 -22.91
N GLY A 201 11.42 -0.43 -22.94
CA GLY A 201 11.09 0.37 -21.76
C GLY A 201 10.31 -0.40 -20.69
N PRO A 202 9.17 -1.05 -21.03
CA PRO A 202 8.37 -1.81 -20.06
C PRO A 202 9.14 -2.96 -19.41
N LEU A 203 9.94 -3.71 -20.19
CA LEU A 203 10.76 -4.81 -19.69
C LEU A 203 11.78 -4.32 -18.64
N ILE A 204 12.51 -3.24 -18.95
CA ILE A 204 13.51 -2.67 -18.04
C ILE A 204 12.85 -2.17 -16.75
N ALA A 205 11.71 -1.47 -16.87
CA ALA A 205 10.97 -0.98 -15.71
C ALA A 205 10.53 -2.13 -14.79
N GLN A 206 10.11 -3.26 -15.35
CA GLN A 206 9.70 -4.42 -14.55
C GLN A 206 10.85 -5.12 -13.84
N ILE A 207 12.00 -5.27 -14.51
CA ILE A 207 13.20 -5.83 -13.87
C ILE A 207 13.65 -4.95 -12.70
N ILE A 208 13.65 -3.62 -12.89
CA ILE A 208 13.98 -2.65 -11.83
C ILE A 208 12.97 -2.76 -10.68
N SER A 209 11.67 -2.83 -10.99
CA SER A 209 10.62 -2.97 -9.98
C SER A 209 10.81 -4.21 -9.10
N LEU A 210 11.00 -5.38 -9.71
CA LEU A 210 11.21 -6.64 -9.00
C LEU A 210 12.50 -6.63 -8.18
N GLY A 211 13.59 -6.05 -8.71
CA GLY A 211 14.84 -5.86 -7.98
C GLY A 211 14.66 -4.98 -6.73
N LEU A 212 13.93 -3.86 -6.87
CA LEU A 212 13.60 -2.96 -5.76
C LEU A 212 12.69 -3.61 -4.71
N LEU A 213 11.76 -4.49 -5.10
CA LEU A 213 10.91 -5.24 -4.18
C LEU A 213 11.76 -6.18 -3.30
N VAL A 214 12.70 -6.91 -3.91
CA VAL A 214 13.64 -7.78 -3.19
C VAL A 214 14.54 -6.94 -2.28
N ALA A 215 15.07 -5.81 -2.76
CA ALA A 215 15.88 -4.92 -1.95
C ALA A 215 15.10 -4.34 -0.75
N ALA A 216 13.86 -3.88 -0.96
CA ALA A 216 13.00 -3.34 0.09
C ALA A 216 12.73 -4.37 1.19
N THR A 217 12.39 -5.60 0.81
CA THR A 217 12.14 -6.68 1.77
C THR A 217 13.41 -7.14 2.48
N GLY A 218 14.54 -7.19 1.78
CA GLY A 218 15.85 -7.47 2.38
C GLY A 218 16.25 -6.44 3.43
N VAL A 219 16.08 -5.14 3.15
CA VAL A 219 16.34 -4.08 4.14
C VAL A 219 15.34 -4.16 5.29
N TRP A 220 14.08 -4.48 5.01
CA TRP A 220 13.07 -4.62 6.05
C TRP A 220 13.37 -5.76 7.03
N LEU A 221 13.98 -6.85 6.56
CA LEU A 221 14.43 -7.97 7.39
C LEU A 221 15.73 -7.68 8.17
N MET A 222 16.46 -6.62 7.82
CA MET A 222 17.76 -6.29 8.41
C MET A 222 17.74 -6.23 9.95
N PRO A 223 16.76 -5.61 10.64
CA PRO A 223 16.72 -5.59 12.10
C PRO A 223 16.60 -6.99 12.71
N MET A 224 15.89 -7.91 12.04
CA MET A 224 15.79 -9.30 12.49
C MET A 224 17.11 -10.06 12.33
N ILE A 225 17.79 -9.88 11.19
CA ILE A 225 19.07 -10.53 10.89
C ILE A 225 20.15 -10.03 11.86
N THR A 226 20.18 -8.73 12.11
CA THR A 226 21.16 -8.08 13.01
C THR A 226 20.79 -8.19 14.49
N ARG A 227 19.65 -8.82 14.82
CA ARG A 227 19.07 -8.89 16.18
C ARG A 227 18.99 -7.51 16.86
N SER A 228 18.75 -6.47 16.06
CA SER A 228 18.63 -5.09 16.52
C SER A 228 17.15 -4.68 16.56
N LYS A 229 16.85 -3.63 17.34
CA LYS A 229 15.50 -3.07 17.35
C LYS A 229 15.25 -2.36 16.01
N PRO A 230 14.07 -2.51 15.38
CA PRO A 230 13.78 -1.81 14.15
C PRO A 230 13.81 -0.30 14.42
N VAL A 231 14.72 0.38 13.72
CA VAL A 231 14.88 1.82 13.79
C VAL A 231 14.12 2.50 12.66
N GLN A 232 13.62 3.71 12.92
CA GLN A 232 12.78 4.44 11.96
C GLN A 232 13.48 4.63 10.61
N GLY A 233 14.79 4.92 10.60
CA GLY A 233 15.56 5.16 9.37
C GLY A 233 15.56 3.98 8.40
N VAL A 234 15.76 2.76 8.92
CA VAL A 234 15.74 1.53 8.11
C VAL A 234 14.34 1.28 7.55
N MET A 235 13.29 1.50 8.36
CA MET A 235 11.91 1.34 7.91
C MET A 235 11.54 2.36 6.82
N THR A 236 11.94 3.62 6.98
CA THR A 236 11.68 4.67 5.96
C THR A 236 12.45 4.42 4.66
N PHE A 237 13.67 3.89 4.75
CA PHE A 237 14.44 3.54 3.56
C PHE A 237 13.83 2.35 2.81
N ALA A 238 13.44 1.29 3.53
CA ALA A 238 12.69 0.18 2.93
C ALA A 238 11.37 0.66 2.28
N LEU A 239 10.67 1.61 2.92
CA LEU A 239 9.46 2.22 2.37
C LEU A 239 9.70 3.00 1.08
N LEU A 240 10.82 3.73 1.01
CA LEU A 240 11.20 4.43 -0.20
C LEU A 240 11.49 3.43 -1.33
N LEU A 241 12.19 2.34 -1.04
CA LEU A 241 12.48 1.30 -2.04
C LEU A 241 11.20 0.65 -2.58
N ILE A 242 10.24 0.29 -1.71
CA ILE A 242 8.98 -0.30 -2.18
C ILE A 242 8.10 0.70 -2.93
N PHE A 243 8.16 1.98 -2.54
CA PHE A 243 7.49 3.06 -3.27
C PHE A 243 8.06 3.20 -4.69
N LEU A 244 9.39 3.27 -4.84
CA LEU A 244 10.04 3.30 -6.14
C LEU A 244 9.74 2.04 -6.97
N SER A 245 9.80 0.85 -6.34
CA SER A 245 9.40 -0.41 -6.97
C SER A 245 8.00 -0.31 -7.59
N SER A 246 7.05 0.25 -6.85
CA SER A 246 5.65 0.39 -7.26
C SER A 246 5.48 1.40 -8.41
N LEU A 247 6.29 2.47 -8.44
CA LEU A 247 6.29 3.43 -9.54
C LEU A 247 6.81 2.82 -10.84
N PHE A 248 7.94 2.09 -10.79
CA PHE A 248 8.48 1.41 -11.96
C PHE A 248 7.54 0.31 -12.46
N ALA A 249 6.89 -0.44 -11.56
CA ALA A 249 5.85 -1.40 -11.91
C ALA A 249 4.70 -0.76 -12.69
N GLY A 250 4.22 0.41 -12.25
CA GLY A 250 3.13 1.11 -12.92
C GLY A 250 3.48 1.68 -14.29
N VAL A 251 4.76 1.94 -14.57
CA VAL A 251 5.23 2.35 -15.90
C VAL A 251 5.35 1.14 -16.84
N GLY A 252 5.74 -0.02 -16.30
CA GLY A 252 5.97 -1.26 -17.03
C GLY A 252 4.72 -2.08 -17.40
N VAL A 253 3.52 -1.52 -17.20
CA VAL A 253 2.21 -2.05 -17.64
C VAL A 253 1.58 -1.01 -18.55
#